data_AF-A0A6I5VI95-F1
#
_entry.id   AF-A0A6I5VI95-F1
#
_cell.length_a   1.000
_cell.length_b   1.000
_cell.length_c   1.000
_cell.angle_alpha   90.00
_cell.angle_beta   90.00
_cell.angle_gamma   90.00
#
_symmetry.space_group_name_H-M   'P 1'
#
loop_
_entity.id
_entity.type
_entity.pdbx_description
1 polymer ?
#
loop_
_entity_poly.entity_id
_entity_poly.type
_entity_poly.pdbx_seq_one_letter_code
_entity_poly.pdbx_strand_id
1 'polypeptide(L)'
;MMITLADAGRAKECSAWLVHECSGDAVLFAQYRVAMPGGYQRITMSDQDPTPFGRVLLAGEVSDAEPLVPGPLHSLSGTVISLVTEGEGYYRHADLRTESIVGPSLTVVLPGEPHWYGTHPGRRWSEWFAVVEGPVFDLIRQSGRLTWSGPRPLARGYGRPTWCCCCAAPRRVRAPNSRSGRWPVGSRTHLPRRSTTRRRVATRRPPCSARICTGS
;
A
#
# COMPACT_ATOMS: atom_id res chain seq x y z
N MET A 1 2.03 -7.37 -14.82
CA MET A 1 3.35 -6.71 -14.85
C MET A 1 4.15 -7.22 -13.66
N MET A 2 5.17 -8.03 -13.91
CA MET A 2 6.04 -8.58 -12.87
C MET A 2 7.18 -7.59 -12.66
N ILE A 3 7.25 -6.93 -11.51
CA ILE A 3 8.42 -6.12 -11.15
C ILE A 3 9.52 -7.13 -10.82
N THR A 4 10.40 -7.41 -11.79
CA THR A 4 11.55 -8.28 -11.57
C THR A 4 12.55 -7.53 -10.69
N LEU A 5 12.50 -7.76 -9.38
CA LEU A 5 13.54 -7.32 -8.45
C LEU A 5 14.81 -8.15 -8.73
N ALA A 6 15.61 -7.71 -9.69
CA ALA A 6 16.87 -8.34 -10.05
C ALA A 6 17.74 -8.60 -8.81
N ASP A 7 18.31 -9.81 -8.73
CA ASP A 7 19.17 -10.27 -7.65
C ASP A 7 20.48 -9.48 -7.58
N ALA A 8 20.45 -8.36 -6.87
CA ALA A 8 21.62 -7.85 -6.18
C ALA A 8 21.61 -8.51 -4.80
N GLY A 9 22.64 -9.27 -4.43
CA GLY A 9 22.76 -10.09 -3.22
C GLY A 9 22.51 -9.38 -1.88
N ARG A 10 21.26 -8.94 -1.67
CA ARG A 10 20.77 -8.15 -0.55
C ARG A 10 19.76 -8.99 0.22
N ALA A 11 19.73 -8.81 1.54
CA ALA A 11 18.74 -9.43 2.39
C ALA A 11 17.33 -8.93 2.00
N LYS A 12 16.53 -9.83 1.42
CA LYS A 12 15.12 -9.61 1.10
C LYS A 12 14.31 -10.25 2.22
N GLU A 13 13.58 -9.45 3.00
CA GLU A 13 12.57 -9.96 3.92
C GLU A 13 11.21 -9.88 3.23
N CYS A 14 10.67 -11.04 2.88
CA CYS A 14 9.29 -11.18 2.43
C CYS A 14 8.43 -11.58 3.62
N SER A 15 7.42 -10.76 3.92
CA SER A 15 6.42 -11.10 4.91
C SER A 15 5.03 -10.96 4.29
N ALA A 16 4.26 -12.04 4.32
CA ALA A 16 2.87 -12.05 3.91
C ALA A 16 1.99 -11.94 5.16
N TRP A 17 1.05 -11.00 5.15
CA TRP A 17 0.12 -10.80 6.25
C TRP A 17 -1.31 -10.89 5.71
N LEU A 18 -2.14 -11.67 6.41
CA LEU A 18 -3.58 -11.63 6.22
C LEU A 18 -4.12 -10.52 7.12
N VAL A 19 -4.74 -9.50 6.52
CA VAL A 19 -5.51 -8.51 7.27
C VAL A 19 -6.99 -8.83 7.05
N HIS A 20 -7.68 -9.18 8.13
CA HIS A 20 -9.13 -9.32 8.07
C HIS A 20 -9.77 -7.95 8.03
N GLU A 21 -10.48 -7.66 6.94
CA GLU A 21 -11.28 -6.45 6.84
C GLU A 21 -12.58 -6.63 7.65
N CYS A 22 -13.16 -5.52 8.12
CA CYS A 22 -14.42 -5.55 8.90
C CYS A 22 -15.62 -6.12 8.11
N SER A 23 -15.47 -6.36 6.80
CA SER A 23 -16.41 -7.00 5.88
C SER A 23 -16.43 -8.53 6.01
N GLY A 24 -15.39 -9.15 6.57
CA GLY A 24 -15.25 -10.61 6.67
C GLY A 24 -14.37 -11.22 5.59
N ASP A 25 -13.97 -10.44 4.58
CA ASP A 25 -13.05 -10.87 3.54
C ASP A 25 -11.59 -10.75 4.01
N ALA A 26 -10.81 -11.76 3.66
CA ALA A 26 -9.38 -11.79 3.96
C ALA A 26 -8.64 -11.03 2.87
N VAL A 27 -7.91 -9.99 3.26
CA VAL A 27 -7.05 -9.24 2.37
C VAL A 27 -5.63 -9.76 2.51
N LEU A 28 -5.05 -10.22 1.41
CA LEU A 28 -3.64 -10.60 1.36
C LEU A 28 -2.81 -9.39 0.96
N PHE A 29 -1.95 -8.95 1.88
CA PHE A 29 -0.90 -8.00 1.55
C PHE A 29 0.43 -8.72 1.49
N ALA A 30 1.09 -8.64 0.34
CA ALA A 30 2.49 -9.03 0.22
C ALA A 30 3.35 -7.80 0.53
N GLN A 31 4.15 -7.88 1.59
CA GLN A 31 5.11 -6.84 1.94
C GLN A 31 6.54 -7.31 1.70
N TYR A 32 7.28 -6.50 0.94
CA TYR A 32 8.68 -6.69 0.62
C TYR A 32 9.49 -5.60 1.31
N ARG A 33 10.47 -5.99 2.10
CA ARG A 33 11.47 -5.08 2.63
C ARG A 33 12.82 -5.42 2.04
N VAL A 34 13.45 -4.41 1.46
CA VAL A 34 14.81 -4.49 0.94
C VAL A 34 15.65 -3.50 1.72
N ALA A 35 16.52 -4.03 2.59
CA ALA A 35 17.53 -3.22 3.26
C ALA A 35 18.67 -2.92 2.27
N MET A 36 19.12 -1.66 2.24
CA MET A 36 20.24 -1.21 1.42
C MET A 36 21.26 -0.49 2.29
N PRO A 37 22.54 -0.39 1.88
CA PRO A 37 23.51 0.40 2.63
C PRO A 37 22.98 1.82 2.86
N GLY A 38 22.79 2.18 4.14
CA GLY A 38 22.31 3.48 4.61
C GLY A 38 20.80 3.75 4.46
N GLY A 39 19.97 2.79 4.02
CA GLY A 39 18.56 3.06 3.68
C GLY A 39 17.68 1.83 3.58
N TYR A 40 16.39 2.03 3.29
CA TYR A 40 15.49 0.91 3.02
C TYR A 40 14.43 1.24 1.99
N GLN A 41 13.91 0.20 1.38
CA GLN A 41 12.68 0.24 0.59
C GLN A 41 11.68 -0.76 1.16
N ARG A 42 10.43 -0.33 1.31
CA ARG A 42 9.30 -1.13 1.76
C ARG A 42 8.19 -1.01 0.74
N ILE A 43 7.77 -2.13 0.19
CA ILE A 43 6.75 -2.20 -0.85
C ILE A 43 5.64 -3.10 -0.35
N THR A 44 4.40 -2.66 -0.50
CA THR A 44 3.19 -3.44 -0.24
C THR A 44 2.40 -3.55 -1.54
N MET A 45 2.08 -4.78 -1.93
CA MET A 45 1.22 -5.08 -3.07
C MET A 45 -0.14 -5.55 -2.56
N SER A 46 -1.19 -5.16 -3.25
CA SER A 46 -2.57 -5.53 -2.94
C SER A 46 -3.15 -6.31 -4.11
N ASP A 47 -3.73 -7.46 -3.81
CA ASP A 47 -4.46 -8.31 -4.76
C ASP A 47 -5.98 -8.09 -4.69
N GLN A 48 -6.40 -7.00 -4.06
CA GLN A 48 -7.79 -6.74 -3.76
C GLN A 48 -8.64 -6.51 -5.00
N ASP A 49 -9.88 -6.98 -4.91
CA ASP A 49 -10.92 -6.67 -5.88
C ASP A 49 -11.15 -5.15 -5.94
N PRO A 50 -11.39 -4.58 -7.12
CA PRO A 50 -11.73 -3.18 -7.24
C PRO A 50 -12.98 -2.84 -6.41
N THR A 51 -12.91 -1.79 -5.61
CA THR A 51 -14.08 -1.21 -4.96
C THR A 51 -14.76 -0.20 -5.88
N PRO A 52 -16.00 0.26 -5.59
CA PRO A 52 -16.61 1.38 -6.30
C PRO A 52 -15.79 2.68 -6.26
N PHE A 53 -14.88 2.83 -5.28
CA PHE A 53 -13.95 3.96 -5.18
C PHE A 53 -12.62 3.72 -5.88
N GLY A 54 -12.35 2.49 -6.34
CA GLY A 54 -11.10 2.06 -6.94
C GLY A 54 -10.29 1.11 -6.05
N ARG A 55 -8.99 1.01 -6.30
CA ARG A 55 -8.06 0.19 -5.53
C ARG A 55 -6.64 0.73 -5.56
N VAL A 56 -5.87 0.34 -4.55
CA VAL A 56 -4.41 0.49 -4.52
C VAL A 56 -3.82 -0.78 -5.12
N LEU A 57 -2.99 -0.65 -6.17
CA LEU A 57 -2.26 -1.77 -6.77
C LEU A 57 -0.95 -2.03 -6.04
N LEU A 58 -0.28 -0.94 -5.67
CA LEU A 58 1.06 -0.91 -5.11
C LEU A 58 1.16 0.31 -4.20
N ALA A 59 1.80 0.16 -3.06
CA ALA A 59 2.23 1.30 -2.25
C ALA A 59 3.62 1.01 -1.71
N GLY A 60 4.38 2.05 -1.43
CA GLY A 60 5.70 1.85 -0.86
C GLY A 60 6.28 3.10 -0.25
N GLU A 61 7.40 2.85 0.41
CA GLU A 61 8.24 3.82 1.07
C GLU A 61 9.67 3.52 0.68
N VAL A 62 10.38 4.57 0.28
CA VAL A 62 11.83 4.58 0.18
C VAL A 62 12.32 5.55 1.24
N SER A 63 13.23 5.12 2.10
CA SER A 63 13.85 5.97 3.11
C SER A 63 15.34 6.02 2.85
N ASP A 64 15.82 7.22 2.53
CA ASP A 64 17.23 7.54 2.32
C ASP A 64 17.92 6.42 1.55
N ALA A 65 17.43 6.09 0.36
CA ALA A 65 17.99 5.01 -0.44
C ALA A 65 18.39 5.52 -1.81
N GLU A 66 19.45 4.92 -2.34
CA GLU A 66 19.79 5.04 -3.76
C GLU A 66 18.82 4.15 -4.54
N PRO A 67 18.03 4.67 -5.49
CA PRO A 67 17.07 3.87 -6.23
C PRO A 67 17.78 2.75 -6.99
N LEU A 68 17.06 1.64 -7.12
CA LEU A 68 17.48 0.49 -7.89
C LEU A 68 17.55 0.85 -9.39
N VAL A 69 18.72 1.34 -9.80
CA VAL A 69 19.28 1.41 -11.17
C VAL A 69 18.58 2.39 -12.13
N PRO A 70 19.33 3.20 -12.92
CA PRO A 70 18.77 3.85 -14.09
C PRO A 70 18.23 2.79 -15.06
N GLY A 71 16.97 2.95 -15.47
CA GLY A 71 16.27 2.00 -16.34
C GLY A 71 15.70 2.68 -17.59
N PRO A 72 15.17 1.89 -18.54
CA PRO A 72 14.35 2.42 -19.62
C PRO A 72 13.09 3.10 -19.07
N LEU A 73 12.42 3.89 -19.90
CA LEU A 73 11.06 4.33 -19.58
C LEU A 73 10.17 3.11 -19.40
N HIS A 74 9.26 3.19 -18.43
CA HIS A 74 8.22 2.18 -18.22
C HIS A 74 6.86 2.86 -18.07
N SER A 75 5.80 2.10 -18.27
CA SER A 75 4.43 2.56 -18.07
C SER A 75 3.73 1.66 -17.04
N LEU A 76 2.79 2.26 -16.31
CA LEU A 76 1.95 1.57 -15.33
C LEU A 76 0.49 1.78 -15.74
N SER A 77 -0.36 0.78 -15.47
CA SER A 77 -1.80 0.88 -15.79
C SER A 77 -2.56 1.82 -14.86
N GLY A 78 -2.04 2.07 -13.66
CA GLY A 78 -2.61 2.97 -12.67
C GLY A 78 -1.95 4.35 -12.63
N THR A 79 -2.56 5.26 -11.90
CA THR A 79 -1.99 6.57 -11.56
C THR A 79 -0.94 6.40 -10.49
N VAL A 80 0.28 6.85 -10.75
CA VAL A 80 1.34 6.94 -9.75
C VAL A 80 1.23 8.27 -9.03
N ILE A 81 1.28 8.23 -7.71
CA ILE A 81 1.37 9.39 -6.84
C ILE A 81 2.61 9.15 -5.97
N SER A 82 3.68 9.92 -6.18
CA SER A 82 4.89 9.87 -5.34
C SER A 82 5.09 11.20 -4.62
N LEU A 83 5.33 11.14 -3.32
CA LEU A 83 5.71 12.26 -2.48
C LEU A 83 7.16 12.10 -2.09
N VAL A 84 8.05 12.84 -2.75
CA VAL A 84 9.45 12.96 -2.33
C VAL A 84 9.49 13.93 -1.16
N THR A 85 9.94 13.43 -0.02
CA THR A 85 9.99 14.18 1.23
C THR A 85 11.32 14.89 1.43
N GLU A 86 12.42 14.23 1.05
CA GLU A 86 13.80 14.69 1.22
C GLU A 86 14.66 14.20 0.06
N GLY A 87 15.73 14.95 -0.26
CA GLY A 87 16.67 14.61 -1.32
C GLY A 87 16.30 15.20 -2.68
N GLU A 88 17.02 14.75 -3.70
CA GLU A 88 16.90 15.23 -5.08
C GLU A 88 16.97 14.07 -6.08
N GLY A 89 16.28 14.24 -7.20
CA GLY A 89 16.25 13.31 -8.31
C GLY A 89 15.76 13.97 -9.59
N TYR A 90 15.38 13.14 -10.55
CA TYR A 90 14.92 13.58 -11.86
C TYR A 90 13.70 12.78 -12.29
N TYR A 91 12.77 13.47 -12.91
CA TYR A 91 11.69 12.89 -13.69
C TYR A 91 12.08 12.95 -15.16
N ARG A 92 11.84 11.88 -15.91
CA ARG A 92 12.04 11.82 -17.35
C ARG A 92 10.71 11.49 -18.01
N HIS A 93 10.28 12.38 -18.89
CA HIS A 93 9.02 12.29 -19.62
C HIS A 93 9.13 11.35 -20.82
N ALA A 94 7.98 11.05 -21.43
CA ALA A 94 7.89 10.24 -22.65
C ALA A 94 8.65 10.85 -23.84
N ASP A 95 8.75 12.18 -23.90
CA ASP A 95 9.52 12.94 -24.90
C ASP A 95 11.03 13.03 -24.57
N LEU A 96 11.49 12.28 -23.56
CA LEU A 96 12.86 12.25 -23.04
C LEU A 96 13.33 13.55 -22.35
N ARG A 97 12.48 14.57 -22.26
CA ARG A 97 12.78 15.76 -21.45
C ARG A 97 12.93 15.33 -19.99
N THR A 98 13.83 16.00 -19.28
CA THR A 98 14.07 15.76 -17.86
C THR A 98 13.71 16.98 -17.03
N GLU A 99 13.16 16.73 -15.85
CA GLU A 99 12.83 17.75 -14.85
C GLU A 99 13.42 17.34 -13.50
N SER A 100 13.87 18.33 -12.71
CA SER A 100 14.38 18.06 -11.37
C SER A 100 13.23 17.81 -10.40
N ILE A 101 13.44 16.85 -9.50
CA ILE A 101 12.57 16.56 -8.36
C ILE A 101 13.37 16.95 -7.11
N VAL A 102 12.87 17.87 -6.29
CA VAL A 102 13.52 18.28 -5.05
C VAL A 102 12.49 18.26 -3.93
N GLY A 103 12.79 17.54 -2.84
CA GLY A 103 11.90 17.43 -1.70
C GLY A 103 11.69 18.77 -0.96
N PRO A 104 10.47 19.07 -0.47
CA PRO A 104 9.25 18.30 -0.65
C PRO A 104 8.59 18.55 -2.02
N SER A 105 8.25 17.47 -2.74
CA SER A 105 7.57 17.55 -4.04
C SER A 105 6.61 16.39 -4.28
N LEU A 106 5.50 16.68 -4.94
CA LEU A 106 4.51 15.69 -5.40
C LEU A 106 4.74 15.41 -6.89
N THR A 107 5.02 14.16 -7.23
CA THR A 107 5.08 13.68 -8.61
C THR A 107 3.84 12.87 -8.92
N VAL A 108 3.18 13.20 -10.03
CA VAL A 108 2.04 12.44 -10.56
C VAL A 108 2.46 11.79 -11.86
N VAL A 109 2.03 10.55 -12.10
CA VAL A 109 2.12 9.92 -13.42
C VAL A 109 0.76 9.37 -13.81
N LEU A 110 0.28 9.77 -14.99
CA LEU A 110 -0.98 9.32 -15.53
C LEU A 110 -0.86 7.88 -16.10
N PRO A 111 -1.93 7.07 -15.97
CA PRO A 111 -2.04 5.74 -16.58
C PRO A 111 -1.51 5.67 -18.01
N GLY A 112 -0.66 4.69 -18.27
CA GLY A 112 -0.12 4.37 -19.59
C GLY A 112 1.03 5.28 -20.05
N GLU A 113 1.35 6.36 -19.36
CA GLU A 113 2.41 7.27 -19.79
C GLU A 113 3.82 6.67 -19.54
N PRO A 114 4.67 6.59 -20.58
CA PRO A 114 6.07 6.21 -20.40
C PRO A 114 6.79 7.25 -19.54
N HIS A 115 7.43 6.78 -18.49
CA HIS A 115 8.17 7.64 -17.56
C HIS A 115 9.33 6.90 -16.93
N TRP A 116 10.22 7.68 -16.33
CA TRP A 116 11.22 7.19 -15.38
C TRP A 116 11.42 8.27 -14.32
N TYR A 117 11.58 7.88 -13.07
CA TYR A 117 12.08 8.79 -12.05
C TYR A 117 13.04 8.07 -11.11
N GLY A 118 13.97 8.82 -10.55
CA GLY A 118 14.98 8.31 -9.63
C GLY A 118 16.07 9.34 -9.37
N THR A 119 17.07 8.95 -8.60
CA THR A 119 18.25 9.77 -8.32
C THR A 119 19.42 9.36 -9.21
N HIS A 120 20.44 10.22 -9.31
CA HIS A 120 21.72 9.83 -9.90
C HIS A 120 22.50 8.87 -9.00
N PRO A 121 23.46 8.10 -9.55
CA PRO A 121 24.36 7.28 -8.74
C PRO A 121 25.01 8.09 -7.61
N GLY A 122 25.02 7.53 -6.39
CA GLY A 122 25.52 8.18 -5.18
C GLY A 122 24.60 9.27 -4.60
N ARG A 123 23.44 9.54 -5.20
CA ARG A 123 22.40 10.43 -4.65
C ARG A 123 21.27 9.61 -4.05
N ARG A 124 20.60 10.18 -3.05
CA ARG A 124 19.62 9.47 -2.23
C ARG A 124 18.41 10.36 -2.01
N TRP A 125 17.26 9.75 -1.84
CA TRP A 125 16.04 10.46 -1.48
C TRP A 125 15.15 9.61 -0.58
N SER A 126 14.15 10.26 0.02
CA SER A 126 13.09 9.60 0.76
C SER A 126 11.75 9.90 0.10
N GLU A 127 10.97 8.87 -0.18
CA GLU A 127 9.68 8.99 -0.88
C GLU A 127 8.61 8.06 -0.28
N TRP A 128 7.35 8.48 -0.37
CA TRP A 128 6.22 7.55 -0.32
C TRP A 128 5.50 7.57 -1.65
N PHE A 129 5.09 6.40 -2.11
CA PHE A 129 4.37 6.32 -3.37
C PHE A 129 3.19 5.35 -3.29
N ALA A 130 2.23 5.57 -4.17
CA ALA A 130 1.12 4.65 -4.42
C ALA A 130 0.81 4.62 -5.92
N VAL A 131 0.44 3.43 -6.40
CA VAL A 131 -0.16 3.22 -7.72
C VAL A 131 -1.61 2.85 -7.50
N VAL A 132 -2.50 3.69 -8.01
CA VAL A 132 -3.94 3.63 -7.74
C VAL A 132 -4.74 3.65 -9.04
N GLU A 133 -5.88 2.99 -9.05
CA GLU A 133 -6.79 3.00 -10.20
C GLU A 133 -8.25 2.96 -9.76
N GLY A 134 -9.15 3.28 -10.68
CA GLY A 134 -10.59 3.16 -10.52
C GLY A 134 -11.35 4.49 -10.46
N PRO A 135 -12.68 4.41 -10.24
CA PRO A 135 -13.60 5.48 -10.62
C PRO A 135 -13.34 6.85 -9.99
N VAL A 136 -12.84 6.91 -8.75
CA VAL A 136 -12.52 8.19 -8.10
C VAL A 136 -11.35 8.89 -8.80
N PHE A 137 -10.32 8.15 -9.18
CA PHE A 137 -9.15 8.72 -9.85
C PHE A 137 -9.51 9.13 -11.28
N ASP A 138 -10.37 8.38 -11.95
CA ASP A 138 -10.92 8.75 -13.25
C ASP A 138 -11.75 10.03 -13.16
N LEU A 139 -12.59 10.17 -12.14
CA LEU A 139 -13.38 11.39 -11.91
C LEU A 139 -12.47 12.61 -11.65
N ILE A 140 -11.42 12.46 -10.84
CA ILE A 140 -10.46 13.55 -10.58
C ILE A 140 -9.79 13.99 -11.89
N ARG A 141 -9.39 13.05 -12.75
CA ARG A 141 -8.83 13.35 -14.08
C ARG A 141 -9.84 14.05 -14.97
N GLN A 142 -11.05 13.51 -15.09
CA GLN A 142 -12.13 14.05 -15.92
C GLN A 142 -12.55 15.46 -15.47
N SER A 143 -12.46 15.75 -14.17
CA SER A 143 -12.72 17.09 -13.63
C SER A 143 -11.61 18.12 -13.95
N GLY A 144 -10.53 17.72 -14.62
CA GLY A 144 -9.42 18.60 -14.94
C GLY A 144 -8.45 18.85 -13.78
N ARG A 145 -8.62 18.19 -12.63
CA ARG A 145 -7.75 18.36 -11.44
C ARG A 145 -6.45 17.56 -11.52
N LEU A 146 -6.41 16.53 -12.35
CA LEU A 146 -5.23 15.68 -12.57
C LEU A 146 -5.02 15.46 -14.07
N THR A 147 -4.40 16.43 -14.73
CA THR A 147 -4.32 16.48 -16.21
C THR A 147 -2.91 16.31 -16.78
N TRP A 148 -1.89 16.24 -15.92
CA TRP A 148 -0.50 16.20 -16.37
C TRP A 148 0.39 15.41 -15.42
N SER A 149 1.38 14.72 -16.01
CA SER A 149 2.41 13.96 -15.32
C SER A 149 3.71 14.75 -15.14
N GLY A 150 4.27 14.66 -13.95
CA GLY A 150 5.55 15.26 -13.61
C GLY A 150 5.58 15.78 -12.16
N PRO A 151 6.73 16.33 -11.75
CA PRO A 151 6.93 16.85 -10.40
C PRO A 151 6.23 18.19 -10.18
N ARG A 152 5.78 18.42 -8.95
CA ARG A 152 5.21 19.68 -8.47
C ARG A 152 5.85 20.01 -7.12
N PRO A 153 6.59 21.12 -7.01
CA PRO A 153 7.10 21.58 -5.73
C PRO A 153 5.94 21.79 -4.74
N LEU A 154 6.08 21.30 -3.52
CA LEU A 154 5.15 21.62 -2.45
C LEU A 154 5.64 22.85 -1.72
N ALA A 155 4.72 23.75 -1.37
CA ALA A 155 5.05 24.87 -0.51
C ALA A 155 5.65 24.35 0.81
N ARG A 156 6.74 24.97 1.27
CA ARG A 156 7.38 24.62 2.55
C ARG A 156 6.34 24.70 3.67
N GLY A 157 6.20 23.62 4.46
CA GLY A 157 5.24 23.53 5.57
C GLY A 157 4.43 22.23 5.65
N TYR A 158 4.50 21.37 4.63
CA TYR A 158 3.99 19.99 4.75
C TYR A 158 4.93 19.18 5.64
N GLY A 159 4.65 19.13 6.95
CA GLY A 159 5.34 18.24 7.89
C GLY A 159 5.20 16.79 7.45
N ARG A 160 6.19 15.94 7.78
CA ARG A 160 6.14 14.50 7.51
C ARG A 160 4.82 13.93 8.06
N PRO A 161 3.87 13.43 7.24
CA PRO A 161 2.75 12.68 7.77
C PRO A 161 3.29 11.47 8.52
N THR A 162 3.16 11.50 9.84
CA THR A 162 3.37 10.31 10.65
C THR A 162 2.21 9.37 10.34
N TRP A 163 2.48 8.27 9.65
CA TRP A 163 1.54 7.16 9.54
C TRP A 163 1.32 6.58 10.94
N CYS A 164 0.38 7.15 11.69
CA CYS A 164 -0.18 6.47 12.83
C CYS A 164 -0.97 5.29 12.28
N CYS A 165 -0.44 4.08 12.45
CA CYS A 165 -1.21 2.85 12.34
C CYS A 165 -2.32 2.87 13.40
N CYS A 166 -3.40 3.62 13.18
CA CYS A 166 -4.64 3.50 13.95
C CYS A 166 -5.41 2.23 13.58
N CYS A 167 -4.91 1.41 12.65
CA CYS A 167 -5.26 0.00 12.58
C CYS A 167 -4.69 -0.66 13.83
N ALA A 168 -5.49 -0.72 14.89
CA ALA A 168 -5.22 -1.49 16.10
C ALA A 168 -4.63 -2.85 15.69
N ALA A 169 -3.44 -3.16 16.19
CA ALA A 169 -2.83 -4.47 16.01
C ALA A 169 -3.91 -5.54 16.27
N PRO A 170 -4.12 -6.52 15.36
CA PRO A 170 -5.10 -7.56 15.59
C PRO A 170 -4.79 -8.20 16.94
N ARG A 171 -5.73 -8.09 17.89
CA ARG A 171 -5.65 -8.86 19.13
C ARG A 171 -5.49 -10.30 18.71
N ARG A 172 -4.37 -10.94 19.09
CA ARG A 172 -4.23 -12.39 18.99
C ARG A 172 -5.43 -13.01 19.68
N VAL A 173 -6.39 -13.51 18.90
CA VAL A 173 -7.42 -14.39 19.43
C VAL A 173 -6.67 -15.65 19.81
N ARG A 174 -6.45 -15.87 21.11
CA ARG A 174 -6.00 -17.18 21.59
C ARG A 174 -7.05 -18.18 21.11
N ALA A 175 -6.61 -19.16 20.32
CA ALA A 175 -7.43 -20.31 19.99
C ALA A 175 -8.01 -20.88 21.29
N PRO A 176 -9.33 -21.18 21.35
CA PRO A 176 -9.89 -21.84 22.52
C PRO A 176 -9.14 -23.16 22.73
N ASN A 177 -8.64 -23.37 23.95
CA ASN A 177 -8.05 -24.64 24.37
C ASN A 177 -9.03 -25.75 24.03
N SER A 178 -8.68 -26.60 23.06
CA SER A 178 -9.33 -27.88 22.86
C SER A 178 -9.01 -28.75 24.08
N ARG A 179 -9.88 -28.71 25.09
CA ARG A 179 -9.94 -29.79 26.06
C ARG A 179 -10.21 -31.06 25.26
N SER A 180 -9.28 -32.01 25.36
CA SER A 180 -9.38 -33.37 24.87
C SER A 180 -10.59 -34.08 25.50
N GLY A 181 -11.75 -33.88 24.89
CA GLY A 181 -12.94 -34.69 25.13
C GLY A 181 -12.76 -36.05 24.48
N ARG A 182 -12.45 -37.05 25.28
CA ARG A 182 -12.49 -38.48 24.95
C ARG A 182 -13.89 -38.83 24.41
N TRP A 183 -13.97 -39.30 23.16
CA TRP A 183 -15.20 -39.85 22.58
C TRP A 183 -15.46 -41.27 23.11
N PRO A 184 -16.66 -41.60 23.62
CA PRO A 184 -17.08 -42.97 23.76
C PRO A 184 -17.60 -43.50 22.39
N VAL A 185 -17.14 -44.68 22.02
CA VAL A 185 -17.69 -45.49 20.93
C VAL A 185 -19.02 -46.06 21.41
N GLY A 186 -20.12 -45.77 20.71
CA GLY A 186 -21.44 -46.32 21.05
C GLY A 186 -22.56 -45.93 20.08
N SER A 187 -22.88 -46.86 19.18
CA SER A 187 -24.20 -47.24 18.66
C SER A 187 -25.20 -46.19 18.11
N ARG A 188 -25.63 -46.46 16.88
CA ARG A 188 -26.81 -45.92 16.18
C ARG A 188 -28.07 -45.93 17.04
N THR A 189 -28.80 -44.80 17.06
CA THR A 189 -30.25 -44.76 16.82
C THR A 189 -30.76 -43.32 16.60
N HIS A 190 -31.73 -43.20 15.69
CA HIS A 190 -32.69 -42.11 15.40
C HIS A 190 -32.51 -40.70 16.00
N LEU A 191 -32.52 -39.69 15.11
CA LEU A 191 -32.78 -38.29 15.44
C LEU A 191 -34.16 -37.84 14.91
N PRO A 192 -34.98 -37.16 15.72
CA PRO A 192 -36.09 -36.36 15.25
C PRO A 192 -35.70 -34.88 15.03
N ARG A 193 -36.52 -34.27 14.17
CA ARG A 193 -36.53 -32.87 13.70
C ARG A 193 -36.55 -31.86 14.86
N ARG A 194 -35.67 -30.86 14.85
CA ARG A 194 -35.78 -29.65 15.71
C ARG A 194 -35.59 -28.36 14.93
N SER A 195 -36.47 -27.43 15.26
CA SER A 195 -36.64 -26.05 14.82
C SER A 195 -35.54 -25.14 15.37
N THR A 196 -35.04 -24.24 14.52
CA THR A 196 -34.03 -23.24 14.87
C THR A 196 -34.67 -21.88 15.11
N THR A 197 -34.77 -21.48 16.38
CA THR A 197 -35.07 -20.10 16.78
C THR A 197 -33.79 -19.28 16.76
N ARG A 198 -33.70 -18.30 15.86
CA ARG A 198 -32.51 -17.45 15.65
C ARG A 198 -32.53 -16.28 16.65
N ARG A 199 -31.72 -16.35 17.71
CA ARG A 199 -31.48 -15.21 18.63
C ARG A 199 -30.50 -14.23 17.96
N ARG A 200 -30.95 -13.01 17.63
CA ARG A 200 -30.06 -11.91 17.24
C ARG A 200 -29.40 -11.31 18.48
N VAL A 201 -28.08 -11.37 18.55
CA VAL A 201 -27.28 -10.59 19.51
C VAL A 201 -26.93 -9.27 18.82
N ALA A 202 -27.41 -8.16 19.37
CA ALA A 202 -27.05 -6.82 18.91
C ALA A 202 -25.71 -6.42 19.54
N THR A 203 -24.66 -6.32 18.74
CA THR A 203 -23.39 -5.70 19.13
C THR A 203 -23.41 -4.24 18.69
N ARG A 204 -23.48 -3.32 19.66
CA ARG A 204 -23.28 -1.88 19.42
C ARG A 204 -21.80 -1.65 19.06
N ARG A 205 -21.53 -1.16 17.85
CA ARG A 205 -20.20 -0.70 17.43
C ARG A 205 -19.93 0.70 18.01
N PRO A 206 -18.73 0.98 18.55
CA PRO A 206 -18.33 2.34 18.89
C PRO A 206 -17.95 3.14 17.62
N PRO A 207 -18.10 4.47 17.61
CA PRO A 207 -17.70 5.30 16.48
C PRO A 207 -16.18 5.41 16.39
N CYS A 208 -15.60 5.07 15.22
CA CYS A 208 -14.23 5.42 14.87
C CYS A 208 -14.19 6.87 14.38
N SER A 209 -13.65 7.78 15.19
CA SER A 209 -13.24 9.11 14.73
C SER A 209 -11.74 9.09 14.42
N ALA A 210 -11.36 9.23 13.16
CA ALA A 210 -9.98 9.50 12.77
C ALA A 210 -9.61 10.94 13.19
N ARG A 211 -8.51 11.10 13.94
CA ARG A 211 -7.90 12.42 14.18
C ARG A 211 -6.57 12.49 13.44
N ILE A 212 -6.42 13.51 12.62
CA ILE A 212 -5.12 13.91 12.07
C ILE A 212 -4.38 14.61 13.22
N CYS A 213 -3.25 14.05 13.64
CA CYS A 213 -2.34 14.73 14.58
C CYS A 213 -1.40 15.59 13.75
N THR A 214 -1.57 16.92 13.80
CA THR A 214 -0.58 17.87 13.29
C THR A 214 0.50 18.07 14.36
N GLY A 215 1.71 17.56 14.11
CA GLY A 215 2.88 17.91 14.92
C GLY A 215 3.30 19.35 14.61
N SER A 216 3.41 20.17 15.65
CA SER A 216 4.05 21.49 15.60
C SER A 216 5.55 21.35 15.84
#